data_AF-A0A969V010-F1
#
_entry.id   AF-A0A969V010-F1
#
_cell.length_a   1.000
_cell.length_b   1.000
_cell.length_c   1.000
_cell.angle_alpha   90.00
_cell.angle_beta   90.00
_cell.angle_gamma   90.00
#
_symmetry.space_group_name_H-M   'P 1'
#
loop_
_entity.id
_entity.type
_entity.pdbx_description
1 polymer ?
#
loop_
_entity_poly.entity_id
_entity_poly.type
_entity_poly.pdbx_seq_one_letter_code
_entity_poly.pdbx_strand_id
1 'polypeptide(L)'
;MKSLIRLSTTIGLVGAVLVTSLFMGATRVLALTQEQVMGSLETVPVFALMNRDGGILLATPTQGDDQTPVAGIFIDGQDAQTFLNNLKQNNPQASEGAQVVPISLAKVYQLSQEKKDEVQFVFIPSEQQVQAAQTALQQSGQQEAQFQGVPLFAARSSDADGAYLTIQQGERQIVPMFFNRQELQAVLDRLKQAQPELAAKMSVQVINLEGFISTLQSSSNTDLTQILLDPSDASIEFMRSFQQANPNFGQATDQQPSRTAVSRTTTQSAPEPTTCSTAHPCSA
;
A
#
# COMPACT_ATOMS: atom_id res chain seq x y z
N MET A 1 -44.85 -21.18 77.71
CA MET A 1 -43.42 -20.86 77.89
C MET A 1 -42.64 -21.44 76.72
N LYS A 2 -41.66 -20.69 76.24
CA LYS A 2 -40.88 -20.90 75.02
C LYS A 2 -39.80 -21.98 75.21
N SER A 3 -39.56 -22.81 74.20
CA SER A 3 -38.25 -23.43 73.86
C SER A 3 -38.43 -24.13 72.50
N LEU A 4 -37.81 -23.79 71.37
CA LEU A 4 -36.42 -23.55 70.94
C LEU A 4 -35.51 -24.79 70.87
N ILE A 5 -34.90 -24.91 69.67
CA ILE A 5 -33.72 -25.70 69.20
C ILE A 5 -33.98 -27.23 69.07
N ARG A 6 -33.61 -27.96 68.00
CA ARG A 6 -32.36 -27.96 67.21
C ARG A 6 -32.51 -28.50 65.78
N LEU A 7 -31.69 -27.92 64.90
CA LEU A 7 -31.38 -28.31 63.53
C LEU A 7 -31.10 -29.80 63.38
N SER A 8 -31.74 -30.40 62.40
CA SER A 8 -31.42 -31.67 61.78
C SER A 8 -30.56 -31.46 60.51
N THR A 9 -29.93 -32.56 60.08
CA THR A 9 -29.50 -32.90 58.70
C THR A 9 -27.99 -32.81 58.40
N THR A 10 -27.29 -33.84 58.88
CA THR A 10 -26.52 -34.84 58.10
C THR A 10 -25.71 -34.47 56.84
N ILE A 11 -24.46 -34.97 56.87
CA ILE A 11 -23.69 -35.72 55.84
C ILE A 11 -23.15 -34.94 54.66
N GLY A 12 -21.81 -34.91 54.58
CA GLY A 12 -21.05 -34.39 53.47
C GLY A 12 -20.98 -35.33 52.27
N LEU A 13 -20.60 -34.74 51.13
CA LEU A 13 -19.86 -35.43 50.10
C LEU A 13 -18.92 -34.41 49.43
N VAL A 14 -17.64 -34.75 49.47
CA VAL A 14 -16.56 -34.03 48.81
C VAL A 14 -16.75 -34.16 47.29
N GLY A 15 -16.87 -33.03 46.61
CA GLY A 15 -16.88 -32.95 45.14
C GLY A 15 -16.16 -31.69 44.70
N ALA A 16 -14.84 -31.76 44.60
CA ALA A 16 -14.00 -30.68 44.09
C ALA A 16 -14.29 -30.46 42.61
N VAL A 17 -15.05 -29.41 42.28
CA VAL A 17 -15.07 -28.88 40.91
C VAL A 17 -13.92 -27.88 40.79
N LEU A 18 -12.72 -28.39 40.54
CA LEU A 18 -11.69 -27.57 39.90
C LEU A 18 -12.15 -27.34 38.46
N VAL A 19 -12.94 -26.28 38.24
CA VAL A 19 -13.10 -25.74 36.89
C VAL A 19 -11.73 -25.19 36.50
N THR A 20 -11.00 -26.07 35.84
CA THR A 20 -9.78 -25.80 35.10
C THR A 20 -10.16 -24.85 33.97
N SER A 21 -10.13 -23.55 34.25
CA SER A 21 -10.14 -22.49 33.22
C SER A 21 -8.80 -22.48 32.48
N LEU A 22 -8.42 -23.63 31.93
CA LEU A 22 -7.26 -23.81 31.08
C LEU A 22 -7.64 -23.35 29.67
N PHE A 23 -7.03 -22.23 29.29
CA PHE A 23 -6.87 -21.79 27.90
C PHE A 23 -8.18 -21.50 27.15
N MET A 24 -8.85 -20.41 27.55
CA MET A 24 -9.21 -19.45 26.51
C MET A 24 -7.89 -18.94 25.92
N GLY A 25 -7.37 -19.67 24.94
CA GLY A 25 -6.42 -19.11 24.01
C GLY A 25 -7.10 -17.86 23.49
N ALA A 26 -6.59 -16.70 23.88
CA ALA A 26 -6.75 -15.51 23.10
C ALA A 26 -6.22 -15.91 21.72
N THR A 27 -7.11 -16.30 20.81
CA THR A 27 -6.82 -16.23 19.39
C THR A 27 -6.49 -14.77 19.20
N ARG A 28 -5.20 -14.44 19.27
CA ARG A 28 -4.72 -13.15 18.79
C ARG A 28 -5.11 -13.18 17.33
N VAL A 29 -6.21 -12.50 17.02
CA VAL A 29 -6.61 -12.18 15.68
C VAL A 29 -5.42 -11.36 15.15
N LEU A 30 -4.52 -12.04 14.44
CA LEU A 30 -3.32 -11.42 13.90
C LEU A 30 -3.80 -10.56 12.75
N ALA A 31 -3.63 -9.24 12.87
CA ALA A 31 -3.80 -8.34 11.75
C ALA A 31 -2.90 -8.78 10.57
N LEU A 32 -3.17 -8.26 9.37
CA LEU A 32 -2.29 -8.47 8.23
C LEU A 32 -0.84 -8.13 8.60
N THR A 33 0.09 -8.92 8.08
CA THR A 33 1.52 -8.67 8.25
C THR A 33 1.92 -7.35 7.60
N GLN A 34 2.97 -6.71 8.11
CA GLN A 34 3.44 -5.44 7.55
C GLN A 34 3.82 -5.61 6.07
N GLU A 35 4.39 -6.75 5.71
CA GLU A 35 4.75 -7.10 4.34
C GLU A 35 3.54 -7.17 3.42
N GLN A 36 2.41 -7.73 3.89
CA GLN A 36 1.17 -7.77 3.13
C GLN A 36 0.60 -6.37 2.91
N VAL A 37 0.58 -5.52 3.96
CA VAL A 37 0.12 -4.13 3.83
C VAL A 37 1.00 -3.36 2.84
N MET A 38 2.32 -3.48 2.97
CA MET A 38 3.27 -2.82 2.07
C MET A 38 3.08 -3.28 0.62
N GLY A 39 2.93 -4.59 0.39
CA GLY A 39 2.71 -5.14 -0.95
C GLY A 39 1.43 -4.61 -1.62
N SER A 40 0.35 -4.41 -0.86
CA SER A 40 -0.89 -3.81 -1.38
C SER A 40 -0.75 -2.34 -1.79
N LEU A 41 0.25 -1.62 -1.26
CA LEU A 41 0.46 -0.19 -1.50
C LEU A 41 1.67 0.10 -2.40
N GLU A 42 2.48 -0.91 -2.74
CA GLU A 42 3.76 -0.73 -3.41
C GLU A 42 3.63 -0.25 -4.86
N THR A 43 2.60 -0.72 -5.56
CA THR A 43 2.37 -0.44 -6.98
C THR A 43 1.74 0.92 -7.26
N VAL A 44 1.36 1.65 -6.21
CA VAL A 44 0.66 2.94 -6.33
C VAL A 44 1.66 4.08 -6.24
N PRO A 45 1.99 4.76 -7.37
CA PRO A 45 2.74 6.00 -7.31
C PRO A 45 1.89 7.12 -6.70
N VAL A 46 2.52 7.88 -5.81
CA VAL A 46 2.04 9.17 -5.28
C VAL A 46 3.16 10.19 -5.37
N PHE A 47 2.85 11.47 -5.26
CA PHE A 47 3.77 12.54 -5.63
C PHE A 47 4.02 13.48 -4.45
N ALA A 48 5.29 13.58 -4.05
CA ALA A 48 5.73 14.48 -3.00
C ALA A 48 6.56 15.62 -3.61
N LEU A 49 6.46 16.80 -3.03
CA LEU A 49 7.42 17.87 -3.30
C LEU A 49 8.65 17.63 -2.43
N MET A 50 9.80 17.41 -3.06
CA MET A 50 11.06 17.16 -2.37
C MET A 50 12.04 18.29 -2.61
N ASN A 51 12.81 18.64 -1.58
CA ASN A 51 13.93 19.56 -1.69
C ASN A 51 15.17 18.89 -2.33
N ARG A 52 16.25 19.65 -2.51
CA ARG A 52 17.52 19.15 -3.09
C ARG A 52 18.18 18.03 -2.29
N ASP A 53 17.91 17.97 -0.99
CA ASP A 53 18.46 16.95 -0.09
C ASP A 53 17.63 15.65 -0.10
N GLY A 54 16.55 15.61 -0.89
CA GLY A 54 15.65 14.45 -0.98
C GLY A 54 14.64 14.35 0.17
N GLY A 55 14.52 15.39 1.00
CA GLY A 55 13.49 15.48 2.04
C GLY A 55 12.17 16.01 1.48
N ILE A 56 11.04 15.47 1.95
CA ILE A 56 9.70 15.99 1.63
C ILE A 56 9.56 17.38 2.26
N LEU A 57 9.03 18.33 1.49
CA LEU A 57 8.69 19.66 2.00
C LEU A 57 7.57 19.58 3.02
N LEU A 58 7.77 20.24 4.16
CA LEU A 58 6.81 20.31 5.24
C LEU A 58 6.24 21.72 5.34
N ALA A 59 4.94 21.80 5.62
CA ALA A 59 4.27 23.05 5.95
C ALA A 59 3.83 23.01 7.42
N THR A 60 4.16 24.03 8.21
CA THR A 60 3.67 24.15 9.58
C THR A 60 2.34 24.93 9.56
N PRO A 61 1.23 24.36 10.07
CA PRO A 61 -0.03 25.07 10.16
C PRO A 61 0.11 26.35 10.99
N THR A 62 -0.29 27.50 10.43
CA THR A 62 -0.18 28.80 11.14
C THR A 62 -1.40 29.10 12.02
N GLN A 63 -2.38 28.21 12.07
CA GLN A 63 -3.63 28.36 12.81
C GLN A 63 -3.98 27.05 13.53
N GLY A 64 -4.48 27.17 14.76
CA GLY A 64 -4.80 26.03 15.63
C GLY A 64 -3.72 25.74 16.67
N ASP A 65 -4.10 25.04 17.74
CA ASP A 65 -3.18 24.66 18.83
C ASP A 65 -2.19 23.56 18.40
N ASP A 66 -2.53 22.80 17.37
CA ASP A 66 -1.66 21.79 16.78
C ASP A 66 -0.73 22.43 15.74
N GLN A 67 0.56 22.41 16.02
CA GLN A 67 1.63 22.96 15.19
C GLN A 67 2.45 21.83 14.52
N THR A 68 1.92 20.60 14.51
CA THR A 68 2.59 19.46 13.88
C THR A 68 2.83 19.75 12.38
N PRO A 69 4.08 19.66 11.88
CA PRO A 69 4.38 19.84 10.48
C PRO A 69 3.60 18.86 9.58
N VAL A 70 3.11 19.36 8.44
CA VAL A 70 2.31 18.61 7.48
C VAL A 70 3.13 18.32 6.22
N ALA A 71 3.18 17.05 5.82
CA ALA A 71 3.67 16.60 4.52
C ALA A 71 2.48 16.37 3.57
N GLY A 72 2.36 17.20 2.53
CA GLY A 72 1.34 17.03 1.49
C GLY A 72 1.77 16.01 0.43
N ILE A 73 0.94 14.99 0.22
CA ILE A 73 1.19 13.89 -0.73
C ILE A 73 0.09 13.88 -1.78
N PHE A 74 0.43 14.24 -3.01
CA PHE A 74 -0.54 14.33 -4.10
C PHE A 74 -0.79 12.96 -4.71
N ILE A 75 -2.04 12.67 -5.04
CA ILE A 75 -2.43 11.45 -5.76
C ILE A 75 -2.16 11.60 -7.27
N ASP A 76 -2.17 12.83 -7.78
CA ASP A 76 -1.92 13.17 -9.18
C ASP A 76 -0.64 14.02 -9.33
N GLY A 77 0.22 13.62 -10.27
CA GLY A 77 1.51 14.28 -10.49
C GLY A 77 1.40 15.64 -11.17
N GLN A 78 0.39 15.84 -12.01
CA GLN A 78 0.12 17.11 -12.66
C GLN A 78 -0.44 18.14 -11.67
N ASP A 79 -1.28 17.71 -10.73
CA ASP A 79 -1.76 18.55 -9.62
C ASP A 79 -0.58 18.98 -8.73
N ALA A 80 0.32 18.05 -8.40
CA ALA A 80 1.55 18.35 -7.65
C ALA A 80 2.44 19.36 -8.38
N GLN A 81 2.59 19.21 -9.70
CA GLN A 81 3.39 20.12 -10.52
C GLN A 81 2.77 21.51 -10.61
N THR A 82 1.43 21.57 -10.72
CA THR A 82 0.67 22.82 -10.70
C THR A 82 0.84 23.53 -9.36
N PHE A 83 0.73 22.79 -8.26
CA PHE A 83 0.98 23.32 -6.92
C PHE A 83 2.41 23.87 -6.78
N LEU A 84 3.43 23.12 -7.21
CA LEU A 84 4.81 23.57 -7.18
C LEU A 84 5.03 24.84 -8.02
N ASN A 85 4.42 24.94 -9.20
CA ASN A 85 4.52 26.13 -10.05
C ASN A 85 3.87 27.36 -9.39
N ASN A 86 2.76 27.18 -8.70
CA ASN A 86 2.11 28.24 -7.94
C ASN A 86 2.95 28.65 -6.72
N LEU A 87 3.56 27.67 -6.03
CA LEU A 87 4.46 27.93 -4.92
C LEU A 87 5.69 28.72 -5.37
N LYS A 88 6.27 28.42 -6.54
CA LYS A 88 7.37 29.18 -7.14
C LYS A 88 7.03 30.65 -7.41
N GLN A 89 5.78 30.94 -7.77
CA GLN A 89 5.33 32.31 -8.02
C GLN A 89 5.04 33.07 -6.73
N ASN A 90 4.40 32.42 -5.76
CA ASN A 90 3.86 33.09 -4.58
C ASN A 90 4.82 33.05 -3.37
N ASN A 91 5.69 32.05 -3.29
CA ASN A 91 6.72 31.91 -2.26
C ASN A 91 7.99 31.25 -2.84
N PRO A 92 8.82 32.02 -3.57
CA PRO A 92 10.02 31.50 -4.22
C PRO A 92 11.03 30.88 -3.24
N GLN A 93 11.10 31.41 -2.01
CA GLN A 93 12.01 30.90 -0.98
C GLN A 93 11.60 29.49 -0.51
N ALA A 94 10.30 29.26 -0.29
CA ALA A 94 9.80 27.95 0.14
C ALA A 94 9.85 26.87 -0.95
N SER A 95 10.01 27.26 -2.22
CA SER A 95 10.10 26.35 -3.37
C SER A 95 11.51 26.22 -3.93
N GLU A 96 12.51 26.82 -3.28
CA GLU A 96 13.86 26.82 -3.81
C GLU A 96 14.42 25.38 -3.90
N GLY A 97 14.77 24.97 -5.12
CA GLY A 97 15.28 23.62 -5.36
C GLY A 97 14.26 22.51 -5.17
N ALA A 98 12.97 22.85 -5.01
CA ALA A 98 11.89 21.89 -4.90
C ALA A 98 11.52 21.29 -6.25
N GLN A 99 11.24 20.00 -6.25
CA GLN A 99 10.79 19.23 -7.41
C GLN A 99 9.70 18.24 -7.02
N VAL A 100 8.83 17.90 -7.98
CA VAL A 100 7.84 16.83 -7.81
C VAL A 100 8.53 15.50 -8.05
N VAL A 101 8.38 14.58 -7.10
CA VAL A 101 9.02 13.27 -7.13
C VAL A 101 7.98 12.18 -6.93
N PRO A 102 7.89 11.19 -7.82
CA PRO A 102 7.08 10.01 -7.60
C PRO A 102 7.72 9.11 -6.54
N ILE A 103 6.93 8.69 -5.56
CA ILE A 103 7.27 7.70 -4.53
C ILE A 103 6.11 6.69 -4.42
N SER A 104 6.35 5.51 -3.85
CA SER A 104 5.25 4.56 -3.63
C SER A 104 4.41 4.96 -2.42
N LEU A 105 3.12 4.66 -2.47
CA LEU A 105 2.22 4.80 -1.32
C LEU A 105 2.69 3.95 -0.13
N ALA A 106 3.28 2.79 -0.38
CA ALA A 106 3.94 1.97 0.63
C ALA A 106 5.08 2.74 1.34
N LYS A 107 5.89 3.53 0.62
CA LYS A 107 6.94 4.35 1.23
C LYS A 107 6.35 5.44 2.12
N VAL A 108 5.26 6.08 1.69
CA VAL A 108 4.55 7.09 2.51
C VAL A 108 3.98 6.46 3.78
N TYR A 109 3.35 5.29 3.64
CA TYR A 109 2.87 4.51 4.78
C TYR A 109 4.01 4.25 5.77
N GLN A 110 5.15 3.72 5.30
CA GLN A 110 6.30 3.46 6.16
C GLN A 110 6.77 4.74 6.88
N LEU A 111 6.91 5.85 6.16
CA LEU A 111 7.33 7.12 6.75
C LEU A 111 6.33 7.64 7.81
N SER A 112 5.03 7.44 7.59
CA SER A 112 4.00 7.84 8.57
C SER A 112 4.05 7.01 9.86
N GLN A 113 4.47 5.75 9.77
CA GLN A 113 4.66 4.89 10.94
C GLN A 113 5.95 5.27 11.70
N GLU A 114 7.02 5.60 10.96
CA GLU A 114 8.33 5.97 11.52
C GLU A 114 8.30 7.35 12.19
N LYS A 115 7.62 8.33 11.58
CA LYS A 115 7.55 9.72 12.04
C LYS A 115 6.22 10.06 12.70
N LYS A 116 5.62 9.06 13.34
CA LYS A 116 4.36 9.21 14.04
C LYS A 116 4.49 10.31 15.09
N ASP A 117 3.49 11.18 15.17
CA ASP A 117 3.44 12.34 16.07
C ASP A 117 4.47 13.45 15.77
N GLU A 118 5.41 13.26 14.84
CA GLU A 118 6.37 14.28 14.39
C GLU A 118 5.93 14.99 13.11
N VAL A 119 5.31 14.25 12.19
CA VAL A 119 4.83 14.77 10.90
C VAL A 119 3.47 14.17 10.58
N GLN A 120 2.52 15.03 10.22
CA GLN A 120 1.24 14.59 9.69
C GLN A 120 1.34 14.43 8.17
N PHE A 121 1.05 13.23 7.66
CA PHE A 121 0.98 12.98 6.23
C PHE A 121 -0.47 13.15 5.77
N VAL A 122 -0.69 14.04 4.80
CA VAL A 122 -2.03 14.33 4.26
C VAL A 122 -2.04 14.02 2.78
N PHE A 123 -2.96 13.15 2.37
CA PHE A 123 -3.18 12.88 0.96
C PHE A 123 -4.04 13.98 0.33
N ILE A 124 -3.60 14.46 -0.83
CA ILE A 124 -4.25 15.52 -1.60
C ILE A 124 -4.87 14.84 -2.82
N PRO A 125 -6.21 14.65 -2.84
CA PRO A 125 -6.90 14.02 -3.96
C PRO A 125 -7.00 14.97 -5.15
N SER A 126 -7.23 14.40 -6.33
CA SER A 126 -7.70 15.17 -7.47
C SER A 126 -9.12 15.68 -7.21
N GLU A 127 -9.35 16.98 -7.39
CA GLU A 127 -10.67 17.60 -7.21
C GLU A 127 -11.73 16.98 -8.12
N GLN A 128 -11.35 16.65 -9.37
CA GLN A 128 -12.24 15.99 -10.32
C GLN A 128 -12.74 14.65 -9.79
N GLN A 129 -11.86 13.87 -9.15
CA GLN A 129 -12.22 12.57 -8.61
C GLN A 129 -13.06 12.70 -7.34
N VAL A 130 -12.82 13.72 -6.50
CA VAL A 130 -13.70 14.03 -5.36
C VAL A 130 -15.13 14.37 -5.84
N GLN A 131 -15.26 15.19 -6.89
CA GLN A 131 -16.56 15.52 -7.48
C GLN A 131 -17.25 14.28 -8.09
N ALA A 132 -16.48 13.41 -8.75
CA ALA A 132 -16.99 12.15 -9.28
C ALA A 132 -17.50 11.23 -8.17
N ALA A 133 -16.79 11.16 -7.04
CA ALA A 133 -17.20 10.41 -5.86
C ALA A 133 -18.50 10.96 -5.25
N GLN A 134 -18.61 12.27 -5.08
CA GLN A 134 -19.84 12.90 -4.59
C GLN A 134 -21.03 12.61 -5.51
N THR A 135 -20.83 12.69 -6.83
CA THR A 135 -21.87 12.37 -7.81
C THR A 135 -22.32 10.91 -7.70
N ALA A 136 -21.37 9.97 -7.57
CA ALA A 136 -21.68 8.55 -7.43
C ALA A 136 -22.45 8.24 -6.12
N LEU A 137 -22.07 8.89 -5.01
CA LEU A 137 -22.78 8.77 -3.73
C LEU A 137 -24.21 9.34 -3.79
N GLN A 138 -24.42 10.46 -4.48
CA GLN A 138 -25.76 11.02 -4.67
C GLN A 138 -26.64 10.06 -5.50
N GLN A 139 -26.07 9.41 -6.52
CA GLN A 139 -26.76 8.43 -7.35
C GLN A 139 -27.10 7.14 -6.59
N SER A 140 -26.32 6.76 -5.58
CA SER A 140 -26.61 5.62 -4.70
C SER A 140 -27.61 5.96 -3.57
N GLY A 141 -28.19 7.17 -3.56
CA GLY A 141 -29.17 7.61 -2.58
C GLY A 141 -28.59 8.32 -1.36
N GLN A 142 -27.29 8.60 -1.33
CA GLN A 142 -26.60 9.30 -0.25
C GLN A 142 -26.49 10.81 -0.56
N GLN A 143 -27.64 11.48 -0.69
CA GLN A 143 -27.75 12.86 -1.19
C GLN A 143 -27.05 13.93 -0.34
N GLU A 144 -26.88 13.70 0.97
CA GLU A 144 -26.21 14.63 1.89
C GLU A 144 -24.73 14.28 2.13
N ALA A 145 -24.18 13.27 1.44
CA ALA A 145 -22.81 12.82 1.67
C ALA A 145 -21.80 13.80 1.07
N GLN A 146 -21.09 14.53 1.93
CA GLN A 146 -19.85 15.20 1.55
C GLN A 146 -18.70 14.21 1.63
N PHE A 147 -18.07 13.93 0.49
CA PHE A 147 -16.90 13.05 0.45
C PHE A 147 -15.65 13.79 0.93
N GLN A 148 -14.86 13.15 1.79
CA GLN A 148 -13.58 13.65 2.31
C GLN A 148 -12.49 12.60 2.09
N GLY A 149 -11.27 13.05 1.86
CA GLY A 149 -10.10 12.20 1.59
C GLY A 149 -10.01 11.76 0.13
N VAL A 150 -9.29 10.66 -0.12
CA VAL A 150 -9.02 10.18 -1.49
C VAL A 150 -10.05 9.14 -1.91
N PRO A 151 -10.79 9.35 -3.01
CA PRO A 151 -11.75 8.39 -3.50
C PRO A 151 -11.07 7.24 -4.26
N LEU A 152 -11.54 6.04 -3.96
CA LEU A 152 -11.33 4.83 -4.73
C LEU A 152 -12.67 4.39 -5.30
N PHE A 153 -12.68 3.89 -6.53
CA PHE A 153 -13.87 3.44 -7.23
C PHE A 153 -13.79 1.95 -7.52
N ALA A 154 -14.83 1.21 -7.16
CA ALA A 154 -14.93 -0.22 -7.45
C ALA A 154 -16.29 -0.53 -8.05
N ALA A 155 -16.37 -1.56 -8.90
CA ALA A 155 -17.66 -2.09 -9.32
C ALA A 155 -18.19 -3.08 -8.28
N ARG A 156 -19.43 -2.90 -7.84
CA ARG A 156 -20.10 -3.74 -6.85
C ARG A 156 -21.45 -4.20 -7.37
N SER A 157 -21.75 -5.49 -7.18
CA SER A 157 -23.05 -6.08 -7.50
C SER A 157 -24.14 -5.41 -6.68
N SER A 158 -25.28 -5.17 -7.33
CA SER A 158 -26.52 -4.71 -6.70
C SER A 158 -27.34 -5.88 -6.12
N ASP A 159 -26.90 -7.12 -6.33
CA ASP A 159 -27.51 -8.31 -5.74
C ASP A 159 -27.28 -8.35 -4.21
N ALA A 160 -28.04 -9.20 -3.51
CA ALA A 160 -28.06 -9.24 -2.04
C ALA A 160 -26.70 -9.55 -1.38
N ASP A 161 -25.77 -10.19 -2.10
CA ASP A 161 -24.42 -10.50 -1.63
C ASP A 161 -23.45 -9.32 -1.78
N GLY A 162 -23.76 -8.34 -2.63
CA GLY A 162 -22.95 -7.15 -2.85
C GLY A 162 -21.52 -7.46 -3.29
N ALA A 163 -21.30 -8.56 -4.02
CA ALA A 163 -19.96 -8.97 -4.42
C ALA A 163 -19.27 -7.92 -5.31
N TYR A 164 -17.97 -7.71 -5.13
CA TYR A 164 -17.19 -6.83 -6.02
C TYR A 164 -16.92 -7.51 -7.36
N LEU A 165 -16.80 -6.70 -8.42
CA LEU A 165 -16.23 -7.16 -9.68
C LEU A 165 -14.82 -7.69 -9.42
N THR A 166 -14.55 -8.85 -10.00
CA THR A 166 -13.25 -9.49 -9.90
C THR A 166 -12.73 -9.83 -11.28
N ILE A 167 -11.42 -9.77 -11.45
CA ILE A 167 -10.74 -10.16 -12.68
C ILE A 167 -9.73 -11.27 -12.38
N GLN A 168 -9.57 -12.20 -13.32
CA GLN A 168 -8.55 -13.23 -13.20
C GLN A 168 -7.20 -12.70 -13.71
N GLN A 169 -6.18 -12.81 -12.88
CA GLN A 169 -4.79 -12.52 -13.19
C GLN A 169 -3.94 -13.76 -12.93
N GLY A 170 -3.72 -14.56 -13.97
CA GLY A 170 -3.15 -15.90 -13.82
C GLY A 170 -4.08 -16.80 -13.00
N GLU A 171 -3.56 -17.36 -11.90
CA GLU A 171 -4.35 -18.19 -10.97
C GLU A 171 -5.01 -17.39 -9.86
N ARG A 172 -4.82 -16.07 -9.81
CA ARG A 172 -5.36 -15.21 -8.76
C ARG A 172 -6.60 -14.46 -9.23
N GLN A 173 -7.59 -14.37 -8.36
CA GLN A 173 -8.73 -13.48 -8.52
C GLN A 173 -8.43 -12.19 -7.77
N ILE A 174 -8.53 -11.05 -8.45
CA ILE A 174 -8.25 -9.74 -7.86
C ILE A 174 -9.48 -8.84 -7.96
N VAL A 175 -9.65 -7.97 -6.96
CA VAL A 175 -10.67 -6.93 -6.91
C VAL A 175 -10.00 -5.59 -7.25
N PRO A 176 -10.17 -5.06 -8.47
CA PRO A 176 -9.56 -3.79 -8.83
C PRO A 176 -10.33 -2.62 -8.19
N MET A 177 -9.59 -1.68 -7.60
CA MET A 177 -10.10 -0.40 -7.09
C MET A 177 -9.30 0.74 -7.74
N PHE A 178 -10.00 1.62 -8.44
CA PHE A 178 -9.41 2.63 -9.30
C PHE A 178 -9.32 3.98 -8.58
N PHE A 179 -8.24 4.71 -8.78
CA PHE A 179 -8.16 6.13 -8.38
C PHE A 179 -8.93 7.05 -9.32
N ASN A 180 -9.26 6.57 -10.53
CA ASN A 180 -9.95 7.33 -11.56
C ASN A 180 -11.30 6.67 -11.93
N ARG A 181 -12.39 7.41 -11.74
CA ARG A 181 -13.75 6.92 -12.00
C ARG A 181 -14.01 6.62 -13.48
N GLN A 182 -13.39 7.37 -14.39
CA GLN A 182 -13.55 7.19 -15.83
C GLN A 182 -12.87 5.89 -16.30
N GLU A 183 -11.76 5.49 -15.68
CA GLU A 183 -11.08 4.22 -15.97
C GLU A 183 -11.93 3.02 -15.53
N LEU A 184 -12.56 3.07 -14.35
CA LEU A 184 -13.57 2.08 -13.95
C LEU A 184 -14.74 2.04 -14.94
N GLN A 185 -15.22 3.21 -15.38
CA GLN A 185 -16.32 3.27 -16.36
C GLN A 185 -15.95 2.58 -17.68
N ALA A 186 -14.72 2.77 -18.17
CA ALA A 186 -14.25 2.08 -19.37
C ALA A 186 -14.23 0.55 -19.20
N VAL A 187 -13.89 0.06 -18.01
CA VAL A 187 -13.99 -1.38 -17.67
C VAL A 187 -15.44 -1.85 -17.69
N LEU A 188 -16.36 -1.09 -17.09
CA LEU A 188 -17.79 -1.41 -17.08
C LEU A 188 -18.40 -1.38 -18.49
N ASP A 189 -17.97 -0.47 -19.36
CA ASP A 189 -18.44 -0.37 -20.74
C ASP A 189 -17.99 -1.58 -21.56
N ARG A 190 -16.74 -2.04 -21.38
CA ARG A 190 -16.25 -3.29 -21.98
C ARG A 190 -17.00 -4.50 -21.43
N LEU A 191 -17.26 -4.52 -20.12
CA LEU A 191 -18.04 -5.59 -19.49
C LEU A 191 -19.46 -5.64 -20.08
N LYS A 192 -20.09 -4.49 -20.32
CA LYS A 192 -21.42 -4.41 -20.94
C LYS A 192 -21.44 -4.99 -22.35
N GLN A 193 -20.37 -4.83 -23.11
CA GLN A 193 -20.23 -5.43 -24.45
C GLN A 193 -20.04 -6.96 -24.39
N ALA A 194 -19.25 -7.44 -23.43
CA ALA A 194 -18.90 -8.85 -23.32
C ALA A 194 -19.94 -9.70 -22.56
N GLN A 195 -20.50 -9.16 -21.47
CA GLN A 195 -21.40 -9.81 -20.52
C GLN A 195 -22.48 -8.82 -20.04
N PRO A 196 -23.48 -8.51 -20.88
CA PRO A 196 -24.47 -7.47 -20.59
C PRO A 196 -25.31 -7.76 -19.34
N GLU A 197 -25.63 -9.03 -19.07
CA GLU A 197 -26.39 -9.43 -17.87
C GLU A 197 -25.62 -9.17 -16.57
N LEU A 198 -24.30 -9.43 -16.57
CA LEU A 198 -23.45 -9.13 -15.43
C LEU A 198 -23.29 -7.62 -15.25
N ALA A 199 -23.03 -6.90 -16.33
CA ALA A 199 -22.88 -5.44 -16.29
C ALA A 199 -24.14 -4.73 -15.77
N ALA A 200 -25.33 -5.21 -16.13
CA ALA A 200 -26.61 -4.64 -15.69
C ALA A 200 -26.80 -4.68 -14.16
N LYS A 201 -26.08 -5.54 -13.45
CA LYS A 201 -26.10 -5.68 -11.99
C LYS A 201 -25.02 -4.87 -11.29
N MET A 202 -24.05 -4.34 -12.03
CA MET A 202 -22.92 -3.61 -11.45
C MET A 202 -23.27 -2.15 -11.21
N SER A 203 -22.85 -1.64 -10.06
CA SER A 203 -22.90 -0.24 -9.68
C SER A 203 -21.53 0.26 -9.24
N VAL A 204 -21.31 1.56 -9.28
CA VAL A 204 -20.06 2.16 -8.79
C VAL A 204 -20.15 2.35 -7.28
N GLN A 205 -19.26 1.69 -6.55
CA GLN A 205 -19.04 1.90 -5.13
C GLN A 205 -17.85 2.85 -4.93
N VAL A 206 -18.05 3.85 -4.08
CA VAL A 206 -16.98 4.75 -3.62
C VAL A 206 -16.43 4.25 -2.30
N ILE A 207 -15.10 4.18 -2.19
CA ILE A 207 -14.34 3.84 -0.97
C ILE A 207 -13.38 4.99 -0.66
N ASN A 208 -13.08 5.24 0.62
CA ASN A 208 -12.07 6.20 1.05
C ASN A 208 -10.71 5.48 1.26
N LEU A 209 -9.65 5.97 0.63
CA LEU A 209 -8.30 5.36 0.69
C LEU A 209 -7.76 5.29 2.12
N GLU A 210 -7.89 6.37 2.88
CA GLU A 210 -7.35 6.46 4.25
C GLU A 210 -8.02 5.43 5.16
N GLY A 211 -9.33 5.28 5.03
CA GLY A 211 -10.11 4.23 5.69
C GLY A 211 -9.73 2.82 5.21
N PHE A 212 -9.43 2.66 3.91
CA PHE A 212 -8.92 1.40 3.38
C PHE A 212 -7.55 1.03 3.99
N ILE A 213 -6.60 1.96 4.04
CA ILE A 213 -5.28 1.76 4.66
C ILE A 213 -5.43 1.43 6.15
N SER A 214 -6.29 2.14 6.88
CA SER A 214 -6.61 1.86 8.29
C SER A 214 -7.20 0.44 8.46
N THR A 215 -8.02 0.00 7.51
CA THR A 215 -8.57 -1.36 7.50
C THR A 215 -7.48 -2.40 7.25
N LEU A 216 -6.56 -2.16 6.31
CA LEU A 216 -5.40 -3.04 6.09
C LEU A 216 -4.54 -3.20 7.36
N GLN A 217 -4.36 -2.13 8.14
CA GLN A 217 -3.57 -2.14 9.37
C GLN A 217 -4.22 -2.93 10.51
N SER A 218 -5.55 -2.87 10.62
CA SER A 218 -6.28 -3.36 11.80
C SER A 218 -6.98 -4.70 11.58
N SER A 219 -7.23 -5.08 10.33
CA SER A 219 -7.96 -6.28 9.96
C SER A 219 -7.04 -7.50 9.87
N SER A 220 -7.58 -8.68 10.22
CA SER A 220 -6.97 -9.98 9.95
C SER A 220 -7.51 -10.64 8.68
N ASN A 221 -8.38 -9.95 7.93
CA ASN A 221 -9.02 -10.52 6.75
C ASN A 221 -8.01 -10.60 5.58
N THR A 222 -7.56 -11.81 5.28
CA THR A 222 -6.64 -12.08 4.18
C THR A 222 -7.22 -11.77 2.80
N ASP A 223 -8.54 -11.69 2.65
CA ASP A 223 -9.18 -11.35 1.37
C ASP A 223 -8.84 -9.91 0.93
N LEU A 224 -8.46 -9.04 1.86
CA LEU A 224 -7.99 -7.69 1.54
C LEU A 224 -6.71 -7.71 0.67
N THR A 225 -5.94 -8.79 0.70
CA THR A 225 -4.75 -8.97 -0.17
C THR A 225 -5.10 -9.26 -1.63
N GLN A 226 -6.38 -9.55 -1.93
CA GLN A 226 -6.88 -9.70 -3.29
C GLN A 226 -7.24 -8.33 -3.92
N ILE A 227 -7.29 -7.27 -3.11
CA ILE A 227 -7.58 -5.93 -3.61
C ILE A 227 -6.32 -5.38 -4.30
N LEU A 228 -6.48 -4.98 -5.55
CA LEU A 228 -5.47 -4.28 -6.32
C LEU A 228 -5.88 -2.82 -6.45
N LEU A 229 -5.06 -1.92 -5.92
CA LEU A 229 -5.19 -0.50 -6.17
C LEU A 229 -4.64 -0.19 -7.57
N ASP A 230 -5.51 0.27 -8.47
CA ASP A 230 -5.17 0.57 -9.85
C ASP A 230 -4.88 2.07 -9.99
N PRO A 231 -3.59 2.47 -10.14
CA PRO A 231 -3.22 3.86 -10.33
C PRO A 231 -3.74 4.39 -11.66
N SER A 232 -3.98 5.71 -11.73
CA SER A 232 -4.44 6.32 -12.97
C SER A 232 -3.40 6.23 -14.08
N ASP A 233 -3.88 6.19 -15.32
CA ASP A 233 -3.00 6.21 -16.51
C ASP A 233 -2.08 7.44 -16.49
N ALA A 234 -2.62 8.60 -16.06
CA ALA A 234 -1.86 9.84 -15.90
C ALA A 234 -0.71 9.71 -14.90
N SER A 235 -0.92 9.03 -13.77
CA SER A 235 0.13 8.79 -12.78
C SER A 235 1.21 7.84 -13.30
N ILE A 236 0.83 6.83 -14.07
CA ILE A 236 1.77 5.92 -14.75
C ILE A 236 2.59 6.67 -15.81
N GLU A 237 1.96 7.52 -16.60
CA GLU A 237 2.62 8.35 -17.61
C GLU A 237 3.60 9.33 -16.97
N PHE A 238 3.19 10.01 -15.89
CA PHE A 238 4.08 10.89 -15.15
C PHE A 238 5.30 10.12 -14.66
N MET A 239 5.11 8.97 -14.00
CA MET A 239 6.22 8.14 -13.49
C MET A 239 7.18 7.73 -14.62
N ARG A 240 6.64 7.30 -15.77
CA ARG A 240 7.46 6.94 -16.94
C ARG A 240 8.26 8.13 -17.46
N SER A 241 7.65 9.30 -17.60
CA SER A 241 8.32 10.52 -18.04
C SER A 241 9.42 10.94 -17.06
N PHE A 242 9.15 10.81 -15.76
CA PHE A 242 10.08 11.15 -14.70
C PHE A 242 11.31 10.24 -14.71
N GLN A 243 11.13 8.92 -14.89
CA GLN A 243 12.24 7.97 -15.00
C GLN A 243 13.11 8.23 -16.24
N GLN A 244 12.51 8.62 -17.37
CA GLN A 244 13.24 9.00 -18.58
C GLN A 244 14.08 10.26 -18.37
N ALA A 245 13.53 11.25 -17.67
CA ALA A 245 14.24 12.49 -17.33
C ALA A 245 15.30 12.28 -16.23
N ASN A 246 15.12 11.29 -15.37
CA ASN A 246 15.97 11.02 -14.20
C ASN A 246 16.39 9.54 -14.16
N PRO A 247 17.25 9.08 -15.09
CA PRO A 247 17.60 7.65 -15.23
C PRO A 247 18.31 7.05 -14.00
N ASN A 248 18.89 7.89 -13.14
CA ASN A 248 19.55 7.46 -11.90
C ASN A 248 18.61 7.46 -10.69
N PHE A 249 17.38 7.97 -10.83
CA PHE A 249 16.41 8.00 -9.74
C PHE A 249 15.79 6.61 -9.56
N GLY A 250 16.14 5.94 -8.45
CA GLY A 250 15.75 4.55 -8.17
C GLY A 250 16.90 3.52 -8.22
N GLN A 251 18.13 3.92 -8.58
CA GLN A 251 19.30 3.02 -8.55
C GLN A 251 19.94 2.86 -7.15
N ALA A 252 19.36 3.46 -6.11
CA ALA A 252 19.91 3.47 -4.76
C ALA A 252 19.06 2.69 -3.75
N THR A 253 18.67 1.45 -4.08
CA THR A 253 18.34 0.40 -3.09
C THR A 253 18.26 -0.95 -3.80
N ASP A 254 19.40 -1.46 -4.25
CA ASP A 254 19.66 -2.90 -4.40
C ASP A 254 21.17 -3.14 -4.58
N GLN A 255 21.99 -2.49 -3.74
CA GLN A 255 23.32 -3.02 -3.46
C GLN A 255 23.17 -4.09 -2.38
N GLN A 256 22.67 -5.25 -2.78
CA GLN A 256 22.91 -6.48 -2.05
C GLN A 256 24.44 -6.65 -1.98
N PRO A 257 25.05 -6.75 -0.78
CA PRO A 257 26.48 -6.91 -0.67
C PRO A 257 26.85 -8.18 -1.44
N SER A 258 27.71 -7.98 -2.45
CA SER A 258 28.24 -9.05 -3.28
C SER A 258 28.70 -10.17 -2.37
N ARG A 259 28.09 -11.35 -2.51
CA ARG A 259 28.65 -12.57 -1.95
C ARG A 259 30.07 -12.66 -2.50
N THR A 260 31.05 -12.45 -1.62
CA THR A 260 32.45 -12.72 -1.88
C THR A 260 32.52 -14.11 -2.49
N ALA A 261 32.85 -14.17 -3.78
CA ALA A 261 33.21 -15.41 -4.42
C ALA A 261 34.39 -15.97 -3.64
N VAL A 262 34.14 -16.99 -2.84
CA VAL A 262 35.20 -17.81 -2.24
C VAL A 262 35.88 -18.49 -3.42
N SER A 263 37.02 -17.93 -3.83
CA SER A 263 37.93 -18.53 -4.79
C SER A 263 38.24 -19.96 -4.34
N ARG A 264 37.78 -20.94 -5.11
CA ARG A 264 38.33 -22.29 -5.05
C ARG A 264 39.78 -22.20 -5.50
N THR A 265 40.69 -22.29 -4.54
CA THR A 265 42.06 -22.73 -4.78
C THR A 265 41.99 -24.09 -5.45
N THR A 266 42.20 -24.12 -6.76
CA THR A 266 42.50 -25.35 -7.49
C THR A 266 43.92 -25.72 -7.10
N THR A 267 44.05 -26.75 -6.27
CA THR A 267 45.34 -27.40 -6.01
C THR A 267 45.84 -27.99 -7.31
N GLN A 268 46.82 -27.28 -7.89
CA GLN A 268 47.59 -27.63 -9.06
C GLN A 268 48.28 -28.97 -8.83
N SER A 269 47.82 -30.01 -9.55
CA SER A 269 48.55 -31.28 -9.66
C SER A 269 49.83 -31.04 -10.47
N ALA A 270 50.95 -31.44 -9.89
CA ALA A 270 52.26 -31.42 -10.52
C ALA A 270 52.31 -32.35 -11.75
N PRO A 271 53.01 -31.99 -12.83
CA PRO A 271 53.27 -32.89 -13.93
C PRO A 271 54.52 -33.75 -13.63
N GLU A 272 54.42 -35.06 -13.89
CA GLU A 272 55.56 -35.97 -13.96
C GLU A 272 56.54 -35.55 -15.07
N PRO A 273 57.87 -35.74 -14.88
CA PRO A 273 58.86 -35.45 -15.90
C PRO A 273 59.01 -36.66 -16.83
N THR A 274 58.78 -36.48 -18.13
CA THR A 274 59.32 -37.38 -19.15
C THR A 274 59.67 -36.56 -20.38
N THR A 275 60.97 -36.43 -20.66
CA THR A 275 61.58 -36.74 -21.96
C THR A 275 63.04 -36.27 -21.96
N CYS A 276 63.95 -37.21 -22.17
CA CYS A 276 65.27 -36.94 -22.75
C CYS A 276 65.55 -38.03 -23.76
N SER A 277 65.40 -37.71 -25.04
CA SER A 277 66.11 -38.41 -26.12
C SER A 277 66.07 -37.56 -27.39
N THR A 278 67.14 -36.79 -27.60
CA THR A 278 67.46 -36.20 -28.91
C THR A 278 68.83 -36.74 -29.32
N ALA A 279 68.81 -37.62 -30.32
CA ALA A 279 69.98 -38.08 -31.03
C ALA A 279 70.00 -37.41 -32.42
N HIS A 280 71.03 -36.58 -32.64
CA HIS A 280 71.87 -36.47 -33.84
C HIS A 280 72.23 -35.02 -34.25
N PRO A 281 73.52 -34.77 -34.59
CA PRO A 281 74.01 -33.48 -35.06
C PRO A 281 73.96 -33.39 -36.59
N CYS A 282 73.76 -32.18 -37.11
CA CYS A 282 74.11 -31.84 -38.49
C CYS A 282 74.68 -30.41 -38.50
N SER A 283 76.00 -30.30 -38.71
CA SER A 283 76.67 -29.14 -39.30
C SER A 283 77.98 -29.63 -39.91
N ALA A 284 78.32 -29.00 -41.04
CA ALA A 284 79.36 -29.35 -42.00
C ALA A 284 80.79 -29.36 -41.46
#